data_AF-A0A946AWA7-F1
#
_entry.id   AF-A0A946AWA7-F1
#
_cell.length_a   1.000
_cell.length_b   1.000
_cell.length_c   1.000
_cell.angle_alpha   90.00
_cell.angle_beta   90.00
_cell.angle_gamma   90.00
#
_symmetry.space_group_name_H-M   'P 1'
#
loop_
_entity.id
_entity.type
_entity.pdbx_description
1 polymer ?
#
loop_
_entity_poly.entity_id
_entity_poly.type
_entity_poly.pdbx_seq_one_letter_code
_entity_poly.pdbx_strand_id
1 'polypeptide(L)'
;MSLISTLFTGVSGLSGNSKAMEIIGDNIANVNTVGFKGSAPVFGDIFATVLHNGSVTSQLGGGSHLNGVIQQWDQGAIEHSPNALDIAIDGNGFFITSTYGDTDQYFTRNGQFRMNELGLVQSMTGEILKGYEYTNDVLSNNLEDIDLAGVQSTPNASTFFNTGTQLNAAATATSTFNTPITIYNSVGSIVTLNLTFTKVADANKWTFNAVPSEGTITAGASGSVTFDTAGQLSLKDGEAAVDHTFTIDFSSATTPADAMSLNWDLVDTANATHGKLTGFSATSNNNSLVQDGYATGTLLGLSVTGEGDIKGLFNNGQTELLNRIALADFLAPTGLTRAGNNKFTESQESGQPTIGTPDTGGLGQILGESLELSNVDIAQAFVTMIKTQQAYQASARLVTTTDDLLSEAVNLVR
;
A
#
# COMPACT_ATOMS: atom_id res chain seq x y z
N MET A 1 25.79 24.18 53.47
CA MET A 1 26.14 23.07 52.57
C MET A 1 27.14 22.18 53.29
N SER A 2 26.77 20.97 53.69
CA SER A 2 27.73 19.99 54.22
C SER A 2 28.56 19.44 53.04
N LEU A 3 29.87 19.23 53.22
CA LEU A 3 30.75 18.62 52.20
C LEU A 3 30.14 17.33 51.64
N ILE A 4 29.46 16.55 52.48
CA ILE A 4 28.75 15.32 52.14
C ILE A 4 27.56 15.57 51.17
N SER A 5 26.82 16.65 51.33
CA SER A 5 25.70 17.02 50.44
C SER A 5 26.19 17.37 49.04
N THR A 6 27.37 18.00 48.95
CA THR A 6 28.05 18.33 47.69
C THR A 6 28.52 17.06 46.98
N LEU A 7 29.01 16.06 47.73
CA LEU A 7 29.37 14.74 47.21
C LEU A 7 28.15 14.04 46.57
N PHE A 8 27.01 13.99 47.27
CA PHE A 8 25.77 13.40 46.74
C PHE A 8 25.25 14.11 45.48
N THR A 9 25.39 15.43 45.42
CA THR A 9 25.05 16.24 44.24
C THR A 9 25.99 15.93 43.06
N GLY A 10 27.29 15.77 43.32
CA GLY A 10 28.27 15.38 42.30
C GLY A 10 28.02 13.97 41.76
N VAL A 11 27.72 13.00 42.64
CA VAL A 11 27.43 11.61 42.27
C VAL A 11 26.14 11.49 41.45
N SER A 12 25.08 12.21 41.83
CA SER A 12 23.82 12.21 41.07
C SER A 12 23.99 12.80 39.67
N GLY A 13 24.74 13.89 39.54
CA GLY A 13 25.14 14.45 38.24
C GLY A 13 26.00 13.48 37.40
N LEU A 14 26.93 12.76 38.01
CA LEU A 14 27.76 11.76 37.33
C LEU A 14 26.91 10.62 36.76
N SER A 15 26.00 10.08 37.58
CA SER A 15 25.10 8.99 37.19
C SER A 15 24.12 9.42 36.10
N GLY A 16 23.50 10.59 36.24
CA GLY A 16 22.57 11.13 35.26
C GLY A 16 23.23 11.36 33.90
N ASN A 17 24.40 12.02 33.89
CA ASN A 17 25.13 12.26 32.64
C ASN A 17 25.67 10.96 32.00
N SER A 18 26.02 9.94 32.79
CA SER A 18 26.41 8.63 32.25
C SER A 18 25.27 7.97 31.45
N LYS A 19 24.05 7.98 31.99
CA LYS A 19 22.87 7.44 31.30
C LYS A 19 22.50 8.28 30.07
N ALA A 20 22.64 9.60 30.15
CA ALA A 20 22.43 10.46 28.98
C ALA A 20 23.45 10.18 27.87
N MET A 21 24.73 9.92 28.21
CA MET A 21 25.71 9.48 27.21
C MET A 21 25.34 8.14 26.57
N GLU A 22 24.79 7.20 27.33
CA GLU A 22 24.29 5.91 26.80
C GLU A 22 23.17 6.13 25.77
N ILE A 23 22.19 6.98 26.08
CA ILE A 23 21.08 7.31 25.17
C ILE A 23 21.58 8.00 23.90
N ILE A 24 22.50 8.95 24.01
CA ILE A 24 23.08 9.63 22.85
C ILE A 24 23.93 8.64 22.01
N GLY A 25 24.66 7.73 22.67
CA GLY A 25 25.39 6.66 22.01
C GLY A 25 24.48 5.72 21.22
N ASP A 26 23.33 5.34 21.80
CA ASP A 26 22.31 4.52 21.13
C ASP A 26 21.74 5.22 19.89
N ASN A 27 21.45 6.52 19.99
CA ASN A 27 20.99 7.31 18.83
C ASN A 27 22.04 7.32 17.71
N ILE A 28 23.32 7.56 18.03
CA ILE A 28 24.40 7.58 17.04
C ILE A 28 24.58 6.20 16.39
N ALA A 29 24.51 5.12 17.18
CA ALA A 29 24.64 3.76 16.67
C ALA A 29 23.50 3.40 15.69
N ASN A 30 22.29 3.92 15.92
CA ASN A 30 21.10 3.63 15.13
C ASN A 30 20.78 4.67 14.04
N VAL A 31 21.75 5.51 13.65
CA VAL A 31 21.52 6.53 12.63
C VAL A 31 21.23 5.96 11.23
N ASN A 32 21.75 4.77 10.93
CA ASN A 32 21.48 4.08 9.66
C ASN A 32 20.32 3.07 9.78
N THR A 33 19.67 2.99 10.94
CA THR A 33 18.57 2.06 11.14
C THR A 33 17.27 2.66 10.60
N VAL A 34 16.67 2.00 9.62
CA VAL A 34 15.41 2.41 9.00
C VAL A 34 14.27 2.43 10.02
N GLY A 35 13.46 3.49 9.99
CA GLY A 35 12.35 3.73 10.90
C GLY A 35 12.76 3.96 12.36
N PHE A 36 14.04 4.20 12.64
CA PHE A 36 14.48 4.49 14.01
C PHE A 36 14.07 5.91 14.42
N LYS A 37 13.60 6.00 15.67
CA LYS A 37 13.20 7.26 16.29
C LYS A 37 14.16 7.54 17.46
N GLY A 38 14.71 8.74 17.48
CA GLY A 38 15.68 9.19 18.48
C GLY A 38 15.07 9.25 19.88
N SER A 39 15.93 9.06 20.87
CA SER A 39 15.59 9.16 22.29
C SER A 39 16.23 10.38 22.92
N ALA A 40 15.51 11.09 23.79
CA ALA A 40 16.05 12.21 24.56
C ALA A 40 15.97 11.94 26.08
N PRO A 41 17.07 12.17 26.83
CA PRO A 41 17.06 12.06 28.29
C PRO A 41 16.28 13.24 28.92
N VAL A 42 15.38 12.94 29.85
CA VAL A 42 14.67 13.96 30.63
C VAL A 42 15.20 13.96 32.06
N PHE A 43 15.69 15.10 32.51
CA PHE A 43 16.21 15.28 33.87
C PHE A 43 15.18 15.93 34.78
N GLY A 44 15.18 15.52 36.05
CA GLY A 44 14.48 16.19 37.14
C GLY A 44 15.47 16.57 38.25
N ASP A 45 15.25 17.71 38.89
CA ASP A 45 16.00 18.07 40.09
C ASP A 45 15.52 17.27 41.31
N ILE A 46 16.40 17.14 42.29
CA ILE A 46 16.08 16.59 43.61
C ILE A 46 16.11 17.76 44.58
N PHE A 47 15.09 17.92 45.43
CA PHE A 47 15.08 18.92 46.49
C PHE A 47 15.13 18.30 47.88
N ALA A 48 15.88 18.92 48.78
CA ALA A 48 15.82 18.64 50.20
C ALA A 48 15.19 19.84 50.93
N THR A 49 14.04 19.64 51.56
CA THR A 49 13.40 20.62 52.43
C THR A 49 13.89 20.45 53.86
N VAL A 50 14.50 21.49 54.44
CA VAL A 50 14.81 21.50 55.87
C VAL A 50 13.63 22.16 56.59
N LEU A 51 12.88 21.37 57.37
CA LEU A 51 11.74 21.87 58.14
C LEU A 51 12.24 22.33 59.51
N HIS A 52 12.31 23.65 59.71
CA HIS A 52 12.59 24.24 61.02
C HIS A 52 11.36 25.02 61.48
N ASN A 53 10.77 24.60 62.60
CA ASN A 53 9.64 25.28 63.26
C ASN A 53 8.42 25.59 62.37
N GLY A 54 7.99 24.62 61.56
CA GLY A 54 6.74 24.70 60.79
C GLY A 54 6.73 25.66 59.58
N SER A 55 7.88 26.29 59.25
CA SER A 55 8.03 27.15 58.07
C SER A 55 9.16 26.66 57.19
N VAL A 56 8.94 26.63 55.87
CA VAL A 56 9.96 26.26 54.87
C VAL A 56 10.96 27.41 54.78
N THR A 57 12.10 27.29 55.46
CA THR A 57 13.10 28.37 55.55
C THR A 57 14.26 28.22 54.57
N SER A 58 14.46 27.04 53.97
CA SER A 58 15.47 26.83 52.92
C SER A 58 15.14 25.58 52.08
N GLN A 59 15.05 25.76 50.76
CA GLN A 59 15.08 24.66 49.77
C GLN A 59 16.51 24.56 49.26
N LEU A 60 17.21 23.48 49.60
CA LEU A 60 18.55 23.21 49.07
C LEU A 60 18.43 22.18 47.95
N GLY A 61 19.09 22.41 46.82
CA GLY A 61 19.16 21.44 45.73
C GLY A 61 19.97 20.22 46.15
N GLY A 62 19.40 19.03 45.95
CA GLY A 62 20.02 17.71 46.18
C GLY A 62 20.66 17.10 44.93
N GLY A 63 20.71 17.85 43.82
CA GLY A 63 21.27 17.44 42.54
C GLY A 63 20.22 17.11 41.50
N SER A 64 20.57 16.25 40.53
CA SER A 64 19.72 15.90 39.39
C SER A 64 19.66 14.39 39.21
N HIS A 65 18.52 13.88 38.76
CA HIS A 65 18.37 12.49 38.32
C HIS A 65 17.75 12.43 36.93
N LEU A 66 17.96 11.32 36.25
CA LEU A 66 17.24 11.01 35.01
C LEU A 66 15.83 10.56 35.38
N ASN A 67 14.83 11.34 35.01
CA ASN A 67 13.41 11.04 35.25
C ASN A 67 12.90 9.98 34.26
N GLY A 68 13.38 10.02 33.01
CA GLY A 68 13.01 9.07 31.98
C GLY A 68 13.65 9.35 30.63
N VAL A 69 13.21 8.60 29.62
CA VAL A 69 13.62 8.75 28.23
C VAL A 69 12.36 8.95 27.40
N ILE A 70 12.32 10.02 26.62
CA ILE A 70 11.21 10.28 25.69
C ILE A 70 11.65 9.98 24.27
N GLN A 71 10.76 9.33 23.53
CA GLN A 71 10.95 9.09 22.11
C GLN A 71 10.56 10.34 21.31
N GLN A 72 11.38 10.71 20.35
CA GLN A 72 11.10 11.79 19.41
C GLN A 72 10.46 11.20 18.16
N TRP A 73 9.18 11.52 17.93
CA TRP A 73 8.37 10.94 16.87
C TRP A 73 8.41 11.73 15.55
N ASP A 74 9.22 12.78 15.48
CA ASP A 74 9.42 13.57 14.26
C ASP A 74 9.82 12.67 13.09
N GLN A 75 9.31 12.99 11.89
CA GLN A 75 9.55 12.23 10.66
C GLN A 75 11.02 12.31 10.24
N GLY A 76 11.61 11.17 9.89
CA GLY A 76 12.94 11.10 9.28
C GLY A 76 12.91 11.49 7.79
N ALA A 77 14.09 11.58 7.16
CA ALA A 77 14.14 11.73 5.71
C ALA A 77 13.60 10.47 5.03
N ILE A 78 12.89 10.64 3.90
CA ILE A 78 12.38 9.52 3.11
C ILE A 78 13.31 9.31 1.91
N GLU A 79 13.77 8.08 1.72
CA GLU A 79 14.63 7.67 0.62
C GLU A 79 13.90 6.66 -0.28
N HIS A 80 14.08 6.78 -1.59
CA HIS A 80 13.51 5.84 -2.56
C HIS A 80 14.23 4.48 -2.51
N SER A 81 13.46 3.39 -2.56
CA SER A 81 13.95 2.01 -2.63
C SER A 81 13.48 1.33 -3.93
N PRO A 82 14.31 0.48 -4.57
CA PRO A 82 13.89 -0.28 -5.76
C PRO A 82 12.91 -1.44 -5.46
N ASN A 83 12.60 -1.73 -4.21
CA ASN A 83 11.71 -2.83 -3.83
C ASN A 83 10.26 -2.35 -3.67
N ALA A 84 9.32 -3.02 -4.33
CA ALA A 84 7.90 -2.65 -4.29
C ALA A 84 7.26 -2.77 -2.90
N LEU A 85 7.78 -3.66 -2.05
CA LEU A 85 7.29 -3.87 -0.68
C LEU A 85 8.02 -3.02 0.37
N ASP A 86 8.99 -2.19 -0.05
CA ASP A 86 9.55 -1.18 0.82
C ASP A 86 8.61 0.03 0.81
N ILE A 87 8.02 0.32 1.96
CA ILE A 87 7.00 1.36 2.11
C ILE A 87 7.36 2.32 3.25
N ALA A 88 7.03 3.59 3.09
CA ALA A 88 7.22 4.60 4.14
C ALA A 88 5.88 5.25 4.48
N ILE A 89 5.73 5.70 5.72
CA ILE A 89 4.58 6.52 6.13
C ILE A 89 5.04 7.98 6.06
N ASP A 90 4.32 8.80 5.31
CA ASP A 90 4.47 10.25 5.32
C ASP A 90 3.38 10.87 6.19
N GLY A 91 3.78 11.27 7.41
CA GLY A 91 2.89 11.78 8.44
C GLY A 91 2.78 10.86 9.65
N ASN A 92 1.64 10.94 10.36
CA ASN A 92 1.40 10.19 11.60
C ASN A 92 0.94 8.75 11.32
N GLY A 93 0.99 7.88 12.33
CA GLY A 93 0.56 6.49 12.21
C GLY A 93 1.71 5.47 12.33
N PHE A 94 1.39 4.19 12.36
CA PHE A 94 2.31 3.08 12.50
C PHE A 94 1.83 1.90 11.68
N PHE A 95 2.76 1.14 11.10
CA PHE A 95 2.44 -0.16 10.53
C PHE A 95 2.04 -1.12 11.65
N ILE A 96 0.98 -1.87 11.41
CA ILE A 96 0.49 -2.90 12.32
C ILE A 96 1.04 -4.24 11.86
N THR A 97 1.75 -4.92 12.74
CA THR A 97 2.34 -6.23 12.46
C THR A 97 1.96 -7.22 13.56
N SER A 98 1.86 -8.51 13.26
CA SER A 98 1.69 -9.55 14.30
C SER A 98 2.57 -10.76 14.03
N THR A 99 2.82 -11.55 15.07
CA THR A 99 3.37 -12.90 14.85
C THR A 99 2.34 -13.74 14.11
N TYR A 100 2.78 -14.62 13.22
CA TYR A 100 1.89 -15.51 12.48
C TYR A 100 1.06 -16.39 13.43
N GLY A 101 -0.27 -16.35 13.26
CA GLY A 101 -1.20 -17.11 14.09
C GLY A 101 -1.42 -16.57 15.50
N ASP A 102 -0.84 -15.41 15.84
CA ASP A 102 -1.04 -14.71 17.09
C ASP A 102 -1.92 -13.47 16.89
N THR A 103 -2.58 -13.04 17.97
CA THR A 103 -3.38 -11.81 18.01
C THR A 103 -2.57 -10.62 18.53
N ASP A 104 -1.37 -10.86 19.10
CA ASP A 104 -0.50 -9.80 19.61
C ASP A 104 -0.04 -8.87 18.49
N GLN A 105 -0.40 -7.59 18.61
CA GLN A 105 -0.06 -6.54 17.64
C GLN A 105 1.19 -5.78 18.08
N TYR A 106 2.12 -5.64 17.14
CA TYR A 106 3.30 -4.80 17.23
C TYR A 106 3.18 -3.65 16.24
N PHE A 107 3.63 -2.48 16.68
CA PHE A 107 3.60 -1.25 15.90
C PHE A 107 5.02 -0.89 15.48
N THR A 108 5.22 -0.52 14.22
CA THR A 108 6.55 -0.12 13.74
C THR A 108 6.47 1.00 12.71
N ARG A 109 7.57 1.75 12.61
CA ARG A 109 7.84 2.70 11.52
C ARG A 109 8.77 2.13 10.47
N ASN A 110 9.36 0.96 10.71
CA ASN A 110 10.17 0.29 9.71
C ASN A 110 9.26 -0.36 8.67
N GLY A 111 9.35 0.10 7.43
CA GLY A 111 8.57 -0.46 6.33
C GLY A 111 9.37 -1.32 5.35
N GLN A 112 10.46 -1.94 5.81
CA GLN A 112 11.17 -2.97 5.06
C GLN A 112 10.43 -4.31 5.15
N PHE A 113 9.53 -4.54 4.19
CA PHE A 113 8.79 -5.79 4.10
C PHE A 113 9.25 -6.66 2.92
N ARG A 114 9.03 -7.96 3.08
CA ARG A 114 9.28 -8.98 2.07
C ARG A 114 8.19 -10.04 2.11
N MET A 115 7.98 -10.71 1.00
CA MET A 115 7.14 -11.90 0.97
C MET A 115 7.88 -13.10 1.59
N ASN A 116 7.16 -13.95 2.32
CA ASN A 116 7.69 -15.21 2.83
C ASN A 116 7.28 -16.42 1.97
N GLU A 117 7.71 -17.62 2.38
CA GLU A 117 7.37 -18.88 1.68
C GLU A 117 5.86 -19.15 1.64
N LEU A 118 5.10 -18.62 2.61
CA LEU A 118 3.65 -18.72 2.67
C LEU A 118 2.94 -17.64 1.86
N GLY A 119 3.66 -16.74 1.18
CA GLY A 119 3.10 -15.62 0.42
C GLY A 119 2.64 -14.42 1.26
N LEU A 120 2.85 -14.46 2.58
CA LEU A 120 2.50 -13.38 3.49
C LEU A 120 3.55 -12.27 3.46
N VAL A 121 3.11 -11.03 3.55
CA VAL A 121 4.01 -9.87 3.64
C VAL A 121 4.54 -9.75 5.06
N GLN A 122 5.82 -10.02 5.27
CA GLN A 122 6.46 -10.00 6.58
C GLN A 122 7.60 -8.99 6.66
N SER A 123 7.85 -8.51 7.88
CA SER A 123 9.09 -7.81 8.22
C SER A 123 10.30 -8.75 8.13
N MET A 124 11.50 -8.18 8.11
CA MET A 124 12.76 -8.91 8.26
C MET A 124 12.84 -9.72 9.56
N THR A 125 12.10 -9.30 10.59
CA THR A 125 12.02 -9.96 11.90
C THR A 125 10.99 -11.09 11.99
N GLY A 126 10.14 -11.26 10.98
CA GLY A 126 9.21 -12.40 10.85
C GLY A 126 7.75 -12.11 11.18
N GLU A 127 7.42 -10.92 11.67
CA GLU A 127 6.04 -10.48 11.89
C GLU A 127 5.38 -10.10 10.55
N ILE A 128 4.09 -10.39 10.43
CA ILE A 128 3.30 -10.18 9.21
C ILE A 128 2.59 -8.84 9.29
N LEU A 129 2.58 -8.12 8.17
CA LEU A 129 1.89 -6.86 8.00
C LEU A 129 0.37 -7.09 7.90
N LYS A 130 -0.39 -6.31 8.66
CA LYS A 130 -1.85 -6.35 8.67
C LYS A 130 -2.46 -5.33 7.71
N GLY A 131 -3.61 -5.67 7.17
CA GLY A 131 -4.34 -4.84 6.24
C GLY A 131 -5.78 -5.30 6.05
N TYR A 132 -6.39 -4.79 5.00
CA TYR A 132 -7.74 -5.08 4.56
C TYR A 132 -7.67 -5.68 3.16
N GLU A 133 -8.29 -6.84 2.94
CA GLU A 133 -8.33 -7.49 1.63
C GLU A 133 -9.35 -6.82 0.70
N TYR A 134 -9.07 -6.83 -0.60
CA TYR A 134 -10.04 -6.52 -1.64
C TYR A 134 -10.69 -7.80 -2.17
N THR A 135 -12.03 -7.87 -2.09
CA THR A 135 -12.80 -8.91 -2.78
C THR A 135 -13.73 -8.26 -3.80
N ASN A 136 -13.51 -8.54 -5.09
CA ASN A 136 -14.26 -7.95 -6.21
C ASN A 136 -14.29 -6.41 -6.16
N ASP A 137 -13.13 -5.77 -6.03
CA ASP A 137 -12.96 -4.32 -5.88
C ASP A 137 -13.62 -3.68 -4.65
N VAL A 138 -14.14 -4.49 -3.72
CA VAL A 138 -14.70 -4.01 -2.45
C VAL A 138 -13.70 -4.27 -1.32
N LEU A 139 -13.37 -3.21 -0.59
CA LEU A 139 -12.48 -3.29 0.57
C LEU A 139 -13.20 -3.94 1.76
N SER A 140 -12.58 -4.95 2.36
CA SER A 140 -13.04 -5.55 3.62
C SER A 140 -12.93 -4.58 4.79
N ASN A 141 -13.80 -4.71 5.79
CA ASN A 141 -13.70 -3.97 7.05
C ASN A 141 -12.94 -4.75 8.14
N ASN A 142 -12.57 -6.00 7.89
CA ASN A 142 -11.84 -6.83 8.84
C ASN A 142 -10.34 -6.64 8.66
N LEU A 143 -9.63 -6.44 9.76
CA LEU A 143 -8.18 -6.39 9.79
C LEU A 143 -7.62 -7.81 9.77
N GLU A 144 -6.93 -8.17 8.69
CA GLU A 144 -6.40 -9.50 8.45
C GLU A 144 -4.91 -9.43 8.04
N ASP A 145 -4.26 -10.59 7.92
CA ASP A 145 -2.89 -10.68 7.40
C ASP A 145 -2.87 -10.39 5.91
N ILE A 146 -1.91 -9.60 5.45
CA ILE A 146 -1.73 -9.36 4.01
C ILE A 146 -1.12 -10.62 3.39
N ASP A 147 -1.98 -11.38 2.72
CA ASP A 147 -1.61 -12.56 1.93
C ASP A 147 -1.56 -12.23 0.43
N LEU A 148 -0.45 -12.63 -0.19
CA LEU A 148 -0.19 -12.50 -1.62
C LEU A 148 0.11 -13.88 -2.25
N ALA A 149 -0.12 -14.97 -1.52
CA ALA A 149 0.03 -16.33 -2.01
C ALA A 149 -0.99 -16.67 -3.09
N GLY A 150 -0.52 -17.22 -4.21
CA GLY A 150 -1.41 -17.77 -5.24
C GLY A 150 -2.33 -16.75 -5.89
N VAL A 151 -2.09 -15.45 -5.69
CA VAL A 151 -2.88 -14.38 -6.29
C VAL A 151 -2.81 -14.49 -7.81
N GLN A 152 -3.98 -14.61 -8.42
CA GLN A 152 -4.19 -14.66 -9.86
C GLN A 152 -5.30 -13.70 -10.22
N SER A 153 -5.12 -13.03 -11.35
CA SER A 153 -6.20 -12.24 -11.94
C SER A 153 -7.26 -13.22 -12.43
N THR A 154 -8.48 -13.06 -11.90
CA THR A 154 -9.61 -13.89 -12.29
C THR A 154 -10.01 -13.54 -13.73
N PRO A 155 -10.40 -14.52 -14.57
CA PRO A 155 -10.80 -14.22 -15.92
C PRO A 155 -12.09 -13.40 -15.94
N ASN A 156 -12.20 -12.50 -16.91
CA ASN A 156 -13.42 -11.75 -17.17
C ASN A 156 -14.00 -12.17 -18.52
N ALA A 157 -15.24 -12.64 -18.51
CA ALA A 157 -15.94 -13.04 -19.73
C ALA A 157 -16.30 -11.80 -20.55
N SER A 158 -16.09 -11.86 -21.86
CA SER A 158 -16.43 -10.73 -22.74
C SER A 158 -17.93 -10.46 -22.71
N THR A 159 -18.34 -9.25 -22.30
CA THR A 159 -19.75 -8.85 -22.30
C THR A 159 -20.10 -8.05 -23.54
N PHE A 160 -19.12 -7.38 -24.15
CA PHE A 160 -19.32 -6.68 -25.41
C PHE A 160 -18.12 -6.77 -26.35
N PHE A 161 -18.40 -6.49 -27.62
CA PHE A 161 -17.37 -6.14 -28.58
C PHE A 161 -17.87 -5.09 -29.57
N ASN A 162 -16.93 -4.30 -30.09
CA ASN A 162 -17.15 -3.39 -31.19
C ASN A 162 -16.10 -3.68 -32.27
N THR A 163 -16.54 -3.75 -33.52
CA THR A 163 -15.69 -3.87 -34.69
C THR A 163 -15.91 -2.68 -35.59
N GLY A 164 -14.81 -2.03 -36.00
CA GLY A 164 -14.78 -1.03 -37.06
C GLY A 164 -14.66 -1.74 -38.41
N THR A 165 -15.76 -2.30 -38.93
CA THR A 165 -15.72 -3.06 -40.19
C THR A 165 -16.24 -2.22 -41.35
N GLN A 166 -15.49 -2.24 -42.45
CA GLN A 166 -15.90 -1.67 -43.73
C GLN A 166 -16.20 -2.80 -44.71
N LEU A 167 -17.39 -2.79 -45.31
CA LEU A 167 -17.86 -3.79 -46.27
C LEU A 167 -17.97 -3.17 -47.67
N ASN A 168 -17.43 -3.84 -48.68
CA ASN A 168 -17.43 -3.34 -50.05
C ASN A 168 -18.84 -3.27 -50.66
N ALA A 169 -19.39 -2.06 -50.84
CA ALA A 169 -20.69 -1.87 -51.47
C ALA A 169 -20.78 -2.44 -52.90
N ALA A 170 -19.67 -2.40 -53.65
CA ALA A 170 -19.56 -2.86 -55.04
C ALA A 170 -19.23 -4.36 -55.17
N ALA A 171 -19.20 -5.11 -54.06
CA ALA A 171 -18.99 -6.55 -54.11
C ALA A 171 -20.12 -7.26 -54.89
N THR A 172 -19.76 -8.31 -55.60
CA THR A 172 -20.72 -9.19 -56.28
C THR A 172 -21.58 -9.93 -55.26
N ALA A 173 -22.81 -10.30 -55.63
CA ALA A 173 -23.64 -11.15 -54.79
C ALA A 173 -22.88 -12.44 -54.41
N THR A 174 -23.11 -12.96 -53.21
CA THR A 174 -22.42 -14.13 -52.61
C THR A 174 -20.96 -13.93 -52.20
N SER A 175 -20.35 -12.76 -52.47
CA SER A 175 -19.05 -12.44 -51.90
C SER A 175 -19.10 -12.48 -50.37
N THR A 176 -18.11 -13.15 -49.77
CA THR A 176 -18.01 -13.28 -48.31
C THR A 176 -16.86 -12.47 -47.75
N PHE A 177 -17.02 -11.99 -46.53
CA PHE A 177 -15.96 -11.35 -45.74
C PHE A 177 -16.03 -11.86 -44.31
N ASN A 178 -14.95 -12.45 -43.81
CA ASN A 178 -14.91 -13.00 -42.45
C ASN A 178 -14.15 -12.07 -41.51
N THR A 179 -14.74 -11.78 -40.37
CA THR A 179 -14.13 -10.99 -39.28
C THR A 179 -13.99 -11.90 -38.06
N PRO A 180 -12.80 -12.48 -37.82
CA PRO A 180 -12.55 -13.24 -36.60
C PRO A 180 -12.43 -12.28 -35.41
N ILE A 181 -13.15 -12.57 -34.33
CA ILE A 181 -13.19 -11.78 -33.11
C ILE A 181 -12.79 -12.70 -31.96
N THR A 182 -11.77 -12.33 -31.21
CA THR A 182 -11.32 -13.08 -30.03
C THR A 182 -12.07 -12.60 -28.80
N ILE A 183 -12.78 -13.50 -28.13
CA ILE A 183 -13.52 -13.27 -26.88
C ILE A 183 -13.12 -14.30 -25.83
N TYR A 184 -13.50 -14.05 -24.58
CA TYR A 184 -13.17 -14.88 -23.43
C TYR A 184 -14.44 -15.37 -22.75
N ASN A 185 -14.46 -16.64 -22.31
CA ASN A 185 -15.58 -17.19 -21.53
C ASN A 185 -15.35 -17.01 -20.01
N SER A 186 -16.31 -17.46 -19.18
CA SER A 186 -16.23 -17.30 -17.70
C SER A 186 -15.07 -18.06 -17.04
N VAL A 187 -14.45 -19.01 -17.73
CA VAL A 187 -13.30 -19.79 -17.25
C VAL A 187 -11.97 -19.23 -17.80
N GLY A 188 -12.02 -18.24 -18.69
CA GLY A 188 -10.86 -17.61 -19.31
C GLY A 188 -10.34 -18.30 -20.57
N SER A 189 -11.04 -19.30 -21.11
CA SER A 189 -10.69 -19.91 -22.40
C SER A 189 -10.92 -18.92 -23.54
N ILE A 190 -10.00 -18.93 -24.50
CA ILE A 190 -10.08 -18.09 -25.70
C ILE A 190 -11.06 -18.71 -26.69
N VAL A 191 -12.11 -17.97 -27.04
CA VAL A 191 -13.11 -18.36 -28.04
C VAL A 191 -13.00 -17.40 -29.22
N THR A 192 -12.87 -17.92 -30.44
CA THR A 192 -12.85 -17.09 -31.65
C THR A 192 -14.23 -17.10 -32.31
N LEU A 193 -14.93 -15.98 -32.27
CA LEU A 193 -16.18 -15.74 -32.96
C LEU A 193 -15.90 -15.32 -34.42
N ASN A 194 -16.20 -16.20 -35.37
CA ASN A 194 -16.11 -15.89 -36.79
C ASN A 194 -17.40 -15.24 -37.27
N LEU A 195 -17.36 -13.93 -37.52
CA LEU A 195 -18.47 -13.20 -38.11
C LEU A 195 -18.31 -13.13 -39.63
N THR A 196 -19.04 -13.97 -40.35
CA THR A 196 -19.02 -14.03 -41.81
C THR A 196 -20.14 -13.20 -42.41
N PHE A 197 -19.79 -12.14 -43.13
CA PHE A 197 -20.70 -11.33 -43.92
C PHE A 197 -20.83 -11.89 -45.33
N THR A 198 -22.05 -11.98 -45.87
CA THR A 198 -22.34 -12.39 -47.25
C THR A 198 -23.14 -11.32 -47.97
N LYS A 199 -22.68 -10.88 -49.15
CA LYS A 199 -23.34 -9.83 -49.94
C LYS A 199 -24.65 -10.33 -50.54
N VAL A 200 -25.75 -9.59 -50.32
CA VAL A 200 -27.05 -9.87 -50.91
C VAL A 200 -27.14 -9.22 -52.30
N ALA A 201 -27.75 -9.93 -53.27
CA ALA A 201 -27.97 -9.41 -54.61
C ALA A 201 -28.89 -8.18 -54.61
N ASP A 202 -28.61 -7.23 -55.50
CA ASP A 202 -29.46 -6.08 -55.83
C ASP A 202 -29.84 -5.17 -54.64
N ALA A 203 -29.03 -5.17 -53.58
CA ALA A 203 -29.25 -4.35 -52.40
C ALA A 203 -27.92 -3.89 -51.74
N ASN A 204 -27.95 -2.72 -51.08
CA ASN A 204 -26.91 -2.29 -50.13
C ASN A 204 -27.03 -3.06 -48.80
N LYS A 205 -27.18 -4.38 -48.91
CA LYS A 205 -27.48 -5.29 -47.81
C LYS A 205 -26.45 -6.40 -47.74
N TRP A 206 -26.05 -6.72 -46.52
CA TRP A 206 -25.22 -7.87 -46.19
C TRP A 206 -25.95 -8.72 -45.16
N THR A 207 -25.90 -10.04 -45.29
CA THR A 207 -26.25 -10.95 -44.19
C THR A 207 -25.01 -11.24 -43.39
N PHE A 208 -25.14 -11.44 -42.08
CA PHE A 208 -24.06 -11.92 -41.23
C PHE A 208 -24.44 -13.25 -40.59
N ASN A 209 -23.45 -14.10 -40.38
CA ASN A 209 -23.56 -15.34 -39.65
C ASN A 209 -22.35 -15.49 -38.74
N ALA A 210 -22.61 -15.65 -37.45
CA ALA A 210 -21.60 -15.80 -36.41
C ALA A 210 -21.43 -17.28 -36.06
N VAL A 211 -20.19 -17.75 -35.99
CA VAL A 211 -19.87 -19.12 -35.55
C VAL A 211 -18.69 -19.05 -34.58
N PRO A 212 -18.88 -19.41 -33.30
CA PRO A 212 -17.79 -19.47 -32.35
C PRO A 212 -16.97 -20.76 -32.57
N SER A 213 -15.68 -20.71 -32.23
CA SER A 213 -14.79 -21.88 -32.29
C SER A 213 -15.13 -22.94 -31.24
N GLU A 214 -15.79 -22.54 -30.16
CA GLU A 214 -16.25 -23.38 -29.06
C GLU A 214 -17.61 -22.85 -28.55
N GLY A 215 -18.47 -23.75 -28.05
CA GLY A 215 -19.84 -23.42 -27.69
C GLY A 215 -20.77 -23.31 -28.90
N THR A 216 -22.06 -23.09 -28.63
CA THR A 216 -23.10 -22.97 -29.66
C THR A 216 -23.91 -21.71 -29.44
N ILE A 217 -24.13 -20.91 -30.48
CA ILE A 217 -25.01 -19.75 -30.39
C ILE A 217 -26.46 -20.24 -30.38
N THR A 218 -27.16 -20.01 -29.28
CA THR A 218 -28.57 -20.37 -29.11
C THR A 218 -29.52 -19.26 -29.55
N ALA A 219 -29.06 -18.00 -29.57
CA ALA A 219 -29.79 -16.85 -30.08
C ALA A 219 -28.85 -15.81 -30.74
N GLY A 220 -29.30 -15.18 -31.83
CA GLY A 220 -28.54 -14.14 -32.53
C GLY A 220 -27.53 -14.64 -33.57
N ALA A 221 -27.46 -15.93 -33.88
CA ALA A 221 -26.42 -16.49 -34.75
C ALA A 221 -26.35 -15.85 -36.16
N SER A 222 -27.46 -15.28 -36.66
CA SER A 222 -27.49 -14.62 -37.95
C SER A 222 -28.42 -13.42 -37.96
N GLY A 223 -28.19 -12.54 -38.93
CA GLY A 223 -29.04 -11.39 -39.20
C GLY A 223 -28.64 -10.69 -40.48
N SER A 224 -29.13 -9.48 -40.68
CA SER A 224 -28.79 -8.66 -41.84
C SER A 224 -28.64 -7.20 -41.51
N VAL A 225 -27.72 -6.55 -42.23
CA VAL A 225 -27.41 -5.14 -42.11
C VAL A 225 -27.60 -4.46 -43.45
N THR A 226 -28.21 -3.27 -43.44
CA THR A 226 -28.48 -2.48 -44.64
C THR A 226 -27.89 -1.09 -44.48
N PHE A 227 -27.21 -0.63 -45.53
CA PHE A 227 -26.54 0.66 -45.59
C PHE A 227 -27.36 1.67 -46.39
N ASP A 228 -27.32 2.93 -45.96
CA ASP A 228 -27.93 4.04 -46.69
C ASP A 228 -27.09 4.45 -47.93
N THR A 229 -27.51 5.52 -48.60
CA THR A 229 -26.79 6.07 -49.77
C THR A 229 -25.50 6.78 -49.42
N ALA A 230 -25.29 7.12 -48.14
CA ALA A 230 -24.04 7.67 -47.62
C ALA A 230 -23.07 6.58 -47.16
N GLY A 231 -23.43 5.29 -47.27
CA GLY A 231 -22.62 4.16 -46.85
C GLY A 231 -22.61 3.91 -45.33
N GLN A 232 -23.52 4.54 -44.59
CA GLN A 232 -23.67 4.34 -43.15
C GLN A 232 -24.66 3.22 -42.86
N LEU A 233 -24.46 2.51 -41.74
CA LEU A 233 -25.42 1.52 -41.27
C LEU A 233 -26.75 2.21 -40.94
N SER A 234 -27.84 1.73 -41.53
CA SER A 234 -29.18 2.32 -41.38
C SER A 234 -30.16 1.35 -40.74
N LEU A 235 -30.23 0.10 -41.23
CA LEU A 235 -31.15 -0.91 -40.74
C LEU A 235 -30.44 -2.19 -40.32
N LYS A 236 -30.94 -2.81 -39.27
CA LYS A 236 -30.58 -4.15 -38.81
C LYS A 236 -31.85 -4.99 -38.79
N ASP A 237 -31.85 -6.09 -39.53
CA ASP A 237 -33.00 -6.99 -39.73
C ASP A 237 -34.28 -6.30 -40.27
N GLY A 238 -34.12 -5.17 -40.98
CA GLY A 238 -35.23 -4.39 -41.53
C GLY A 238 -35.78 -3.31 -40.60
N GLU A 239 -35.32 -3.27 -39.34
CA GLU A 239 -35.65 -2.26 -38.35
C GLU A 239 -34.48 -1.28 -38.17
N ALA A 240 -34.72 -0.17 -37.45
CA ALA A 240 -33.67 0.78 -37.10
C ALA A 240 -32.46 0.05 -36.46
N ALA A 241 -31.24 0.44 -36.85
CA ALA A 241 -30.04 -0.16 -36.32
C ALA A 241 -30.00 -0.06 -34.79
N VAL A 242 -29.81 -1.21 -34.14
CA VAL A 242 -29.64 -1.38 -32.70
C VAL A 242 -28.56 -2.40 -32.45
N ASP A 243 -28.00 -2.41 -31.25
CA ASP A 243 -27.03 -3.41 -30.83
C ASP A 243 -27.57 -4.83 -31.00
N HIS A 244 -26.66 -5.76 -31.26
CA HIS A 244 -27.00 -7.15 -31.51
C HIS A 244 -26.43 -8.06 -30.42
N THR A 245 -27.30 -8.79 -29.71
CA THR A 245 -26.86 -9.73 -28.68
C THR A 245 -26.75 -11.14 -29.23
N PHE A 246 -25.58 -11.75 -29.04
CA PHE A 246 -25.35 -13.18 -29.21
C PHE A 246 -25.47 -13.88 -27.86
N THR A 247 -26.26 -14.96 -27.79
CA THR A 247 -26.27 -15.85 -26.62
C THR A 247 -25.51 -17.12 -26.97
N ILE A 248 -24.37 -17.34 -26.31
CA ILE A 248 -23.49 -18.48 -26.53
C ILE A 248 -23.61 -19.43 -25.35
N ASP A 249 -23.98 -20.68 -25.63
CA ASP A 249 -24.00 -21.76 -24.66
C ASP A 249 -22.72 -22.60 -24.76
N PHE A 250 -22.00 -22.71 -23.65
CA PHE A 250 -20.77 -23.50 -23.51
C PHE A 250 -21.00 -24.83 -22.78
N SER A 251 -22.25 -25.27 -22.57
CA SER A 251 -22.58 -26.55 -21.92
C SER A 251 -21.99 -27.78 -22.63
N SER A 252 -21.79 -27.69 -23.94
CA SER A 252 -21.19 -28.74 -24.79
C SER A 252 -19.70 -28.50 -25.11
N ALA A 253 -19.09 -27.47 -24.54
CA ALA A 253 -17.69 -27.12 -24.70
C ALA A 253 -16.76 -28.16 -24.06
N THR A 254 -15.51 -28.20 -24.50
CA THR A 254 -14.50 -29.11 -23.93
C THR A 254 -14.16 -28.75 -22.49
N THR A 255 -14.14 -27.45 -22.19
CA THR A 255 -14.16 -26.88 -20.84
C THR A 255 -15.54 -26.26 -20.61
N PRO A 256 -16.41 -26.87 -19.79
CA PRO A 256 -17.69 -26.28 -19.46
C PRO A 256 -17.52 -24.88 -18.86
N ALA A 257 -18.27 -23.92 -19.38
CA ALA A 257 -18.31 -22.55 -18.90
C ALA A 257 -19.77 -22.09 -18.82
N ASP A 258 -20.02 -20.99 -18.13
CA ASP A 258 -21.36 -20.42 -18.03
C ASP A 258 -21.81 -19.88 -19.38
N ALA A 259 -23.12 -19.91 -19.62
CA ALA A 259 -23.70 -19.29 -20.80
C ALA A 259 -23.40 -17.78 -20.82
N MET A 260 -23.00 -17.27 -21.98
CA MET A 260 -22.52 -15.90 -22.14
C MET A 260 -23.47 -15.11 -23.03
N SER A 261 -23.74 -13.87 -22.63
CA SER A 261 -24.46 -12.89 -23.43
C SER A 261 -23.47 -11.85 -23.94
N LEU A 262 -23.16 -11.88 -25.23
CA LEU A 262 -22.20 -11.00 -25.87
C LEU A 262 -22.93 -9.94 -26.70
N ASN A 263 -22.78 -8.68 -26.33
CA ASN A 263 -23.35 -7.55 -27.08
C ASN A 263 -22.37 -7.09 -28.18
N TRP A 264 -22.84 -7.12 -29.43
CA TRP A 264 -22.20 -6.42 -30.53
C TRP A 264 -22.71 -5.00 -30.59
N ASP A 265 -21.84 -4.10 -30.13
CA ASP A 265 -22.08 -2.68 -30.06
C ASP A 265 -22.01 -2.07 -31.48
N LEU A 266 -23.18 -1.64 -31.98
CA LEU A 266 -23.38 -1.08 -33.31
C LEU A 266 -23.81 0.39 -33.27
N VAL A 267 -24.45 0.83 -32.18
CA VAL A 267 -24.96 2.18 -32.00
C VAL A 267 -24.60 2.73 -30.62
N ASP A 268 -24.55 4.06 -30.49
CA ASP A 268 -24.38 4.68 -29.17
C ASP A 268 -25.73 4.87 -28.44
N THR A 269 -25.70 5.51 -27.27
CA THR A 269 -26.90 5.82 -26.47
C THR A 269 -27.89 6.75 -27.20
N ALA A 270 -27.47 7.46 -28.24
CA ALA A 270 -28.32 8.29 -29.09
C ALA A 270 -28.78 7.56 -30.38
N ASN A 271 -28.54 6.25 -30.49
CA ASN A 271 -28.80 5.41 -31.66
C ASN A 271 -28.03 5.81 -32.92
N ALA A 272 -26.87 6.46 -32.77
CA ALA A 272 -25.98 6.81 -33.86
C ALA A 272 -24.88 5.75 -34.04
N THR A 273 -24.67 5.33 -35.28
CA THR A 273 -23.79 4.20 -35.64
C THR A 273 -22.30 4.54 -35.65
N HIS A 274 -21.94 5.83 -35.67
CA HIS A 274 -20.56 6.35 -35.58
C HIS A 274 -19.54 5.68 -36.54
N GLY A 275 -20.00 5.09 -37.65
CA GLY A 275 -19.13 4.39 -38.58
C GLY A 275 -18.49 3.11 -38.01
N LYS A 276 -19.07 2.50 -36.96
CA LYS A 276 -18.65 1.18 -36.46
C LYS A 276 -18.78 0.12 -37.57
N LEU A 277 -19.87 0.16 -38.33
CA LEU A 277 -20.05 -0.65 -39.53
C LEU A 277 -20.40 0.22 -40.73
N THR A 278 -19.59 0.16 -41.78
CA THR A 278 -19.77 0.98 -42.98
C THR A 278 -19.81 0.15 -44.26
N GLY A 279 -20.48 0.71 -45.26
CA GLY A 279 -20.73 0.12 -46.56
C GLY A 279 -20.24 1.00 -47.69
N PHE A 280 -18.99 1.48 -47.65
CA PHE A 280 -18.41 2.26 -48.75
C PHE A 280 -17.99 1.41 -49.95
N SER A 281 -17.76 2.05 -51.09
CA SER A 281 -17.21 1.42 -52.30
C SER A 281 -15.68 1.25 -52.21
N ALA A 282 -15.21 0.52 -51.20
CA ALA A 282 -13.81 0.17 -50.98
C ALA A 282 -13.69 -1.30 -50.58
N THR A 283 -12.50 -1.90 -50.72
CA THR A 283 -12.23 -3.29 -50.30
C THR A 283 -12.64 -3.51 -48.85
N SER A 284 -13.28 -4.64 -48.56
CA SER A 284 -13.67 -4.96 -47.19
C SER A 284 -12.46 -5.13 -46.29
N ASN A 285 -12.48 -4.51 -45.11
CA ASN A 285 -11.41 -4.60 -44.13
C ASN A 285 -11.96 -4.40 -42.71
N ASN A 286 -11.23 -4.93 -41.72
CA ASN A 286 -11.45 -4.61 -40.32
C ASN A 286 -10.43 -3.54 -39.89
N ASN A 287 -10.91 -2.42 -39.38
CA ASN A 287 -10.09 -1.26 -38.99
C ASN A 287 -9.84 -1.21 -37.49
N SER A 288 -10.77 -1.74 -36.67
CA SER A 288 -10.63 -1.80 -35.23
C SER A 288 -11.39 -2.98 -34.65
N LEU A 289 -10.89 -3.49 -33.52
CA LEU A 289 -11.60 -4.46 -32.69
C LEU A 289 -11.36 -4.08 -31.24
N VAL A 290 -12.44 -3.95 -30.48
CA VAL A 290 -12.42 -3.65 -29.04
C VAL A 290 -13.36 -4.64 -28.35
N GLN A 291 -12.91 -5.19 -27.22
CA GLN A 291 -13.68 -6.09 -26.36
C GLN A 291 -13.15 -5.97 -24.93
N ASP A 292 -13.93 -6.41 -23.95
CA ASP A 292 -13.70 -6.19 -22.51
C ASP A 292 -13.25 -7.41 -21.71
N GLY A 293 -13.29 -8.61 -22.29
CA GLY A 293 -12.88 -9.84 -21.63
C GLY A 293 -11.36 -10.03 -21.60
N TYR A 294 -10.89 -10.85 -20.68
CA TYR A 294 -9.49 -11.25 -20.58
C TYR A 294 -9.34 -12.61 -19.91
N ALA A 295 -8.27 -13.32 -20.28
CA ALA A 295 -7.91 -14.57 -19.64
C ALA A 295 -7.34 -14.34 -18.23
N THR A 296 -7.25 -15.41 -17.45
CA THR A 296 -6.56 -15.37 -16.16
C THR A 296 -5.10 -14.91 -16.31
N GLY A 297 -4.62 -14.19 -15.31
CA GLY A 297 -3.26 -13.66 -15.28
C GLY A 297 -2.47 -14.16 -14.09
N THR A 298 -1.18 -14.41 -14.28
CA THR A 298 -0.22 -14.64 -13.19
C THR A 298 0.45 -13.34 -12.80
N LEU A 299 0.72 -13.15 -11.51
CA LEU A 299 1.37 -11.96 -10.97
C LEU A 299 2.78 -11.77 -11.59
N LEU A 300 3.03 -10.59 -12.17
CA LEU A 300 4.33 -10.17 -12.70
C LEU A 300 5.06 -9.21 -11.77
N GLY A 301 4.33 -8.33 -11.09
CA GLY A 301 4.90 -7.30 -10.24
C GLY A 301 3.88 -6.76 -9.25
N LEU A 302 4.38 -6.08 -8.23
CA LEU A 302 3.59 -5.40 -7.21
C LEU A 302 3.92 -3.91 -7.26
N SER A 303 2.95 -3.08 -6.88
CA SER A 303 3.16 -1.67 -6.62
C SER A 303 2.28 -1.23 -5.47
N VAL A 304 2.71 -0.22 -4.71
CA VAL A 304 1.92 0.33 -3.60
C VAL A 304 1.59 1.79 -3.90
N THR A 305 0.34 2.17 -3.70
CA THR A 305 -0.18 3.53 -3.96
C THR A 305 -0.13 4.42 -2.72
N GLY A 306 -0.40 5.72 -2.92
CA GLY A 306 -0.50 6.74 -1.87
C GLY A 306 -1.50 6.40 -0.75
N GLU A 307 -2.60 5.78 -1.17
CA GLU A 307 -3.71 5.34 -0.34
C GLU A 307 -3.42 4.04 0.42
N GLY A 308 -2.23 3.44 0.20
CA GLY A 308 -1.82 2.17 0.79
C GLY A 308 -2.33 0.93 0.10
N ASP A 309 -2.88 1.06 -1.12
CA ASP A 309 -3.29 -0.11 -1.91
C ASP A 309 -2.10 -0.79 -2.55
N ILE A 310 -1.98 -2.09 -2.27
CA ILE A 310 -1.10 -3.02 -2.95
C ILE A 310 -1.81 -3.49 -4.22
N LYS A 311 -1.26 -3.09 -5.37
CA LYS A 311 -1.71 -3.47 -6.71
C LYS A 311 -0.84 -4.57 -7.28
N GLY A 312 -1.48 -5.59 -7.85
CA GLY A 312 -0.82 -6.63 -8.64
C GLY A 312 -0.87 -6.29 -10.13
N LEU A 313 0.28 -6.30 -10.79
CA LEU A 313 0.38 -6.27 -12.25
C LEU A 313 0.43 -7.71 -12.75
N PHE A 314 -0.45 -8.08 -13.69
CA PHE A 314 -0.56 -9.43 -14.21
C PHE A 314 -0.12 -9.53 -15.67
N ASN A 315 0.25 -10.74 -16.11
CA ASN A 315 0.69 -10.99 -17.49
C ASN A 315 -0.42 -10.91 -18.55
N ASN A 316 -1.69 -10.88 -18.14
CA ASN A 316 -2.83 -10.57 -18.99
C ASN A 316 -3.00 -9.05 -19.24
N GLY A 317 -2.09 -8.22 -18.71
CA GLY A 317 -2.11 -6.77 -18.86
C GLY A 317 -3.04 -6.05 -17.89
N GLN A 318 -3.73 -6.78 -17.02
CA GLN A 318 -4.60 -6.19 -16.00
C GLN A 318 -3.80 -5.78 -14.76
N THR A 319 -4.33 -4.79 -14.06
CA THR A 319 -3.86 -4.37 -12.74
C THR A 319 -5.03 -4.44 -11.78
N GLU A 320 -4.91 -5.25 -10.72
CA GLU A 320 -5.97 -5.42 -9.74
C GLU A 320 -5.51 -4.96 -8.35
N LEU A 321 -6.46 -4.48 -7.55
CA LEU A 321 -6.27 -4.14 -6.15
C LEU A 321 -6.31 -5.42 -5.32
N LEU A 322 -5.27 -5.68 -4.52
CA LEU A 322 -5.16 -6.91 -3.73
C LEU A 322 -5.49 -6.67 -2.26
N ASN A 323 -4.77 -5.74 -1.65
CA ASN A 323 -4.89 -5.45 -0.22
C ASN A 323 -4.63 -3.96 0.02
N ARG A 324 -5.24 -3.40 1.06
CA ARG A 324 -4.90 -2.06 1.59
C ARG A 324 -4.22 -2.20 2.93
N ILE A 325 -3.09 -1.55 3.11
CA ILE A 325 -2.35 -1.57 4.38
C ILE A 325 -3.13 -0.79 5.45
N ALA A 326 -3.19 -1.34 6.67
CA ALA A 326 -3.78 -0.66 7.81
C ALA A 326 -2.72 0.09 8.61
N LEU A 327 -3.07 1.29 9.07
CA LEU A 327 -2.23 2.08 9.97
C LEU A 327 -2.92 2.24 11.32
N ALA A 328 -2.12 2.32 12.38
CA ALA A 328 -2.59 2.66 13.73
C ALA A 328 -2.02 4.00 14.17
N ASP A 329 -2.84 4.84 14.81
CA ASP A 329 -2.38 6.00 15.57
C ASP A 329 -2.65 5.85 17.06
N PHE A 330 -1.93 6.59 17.88
CA PHE A 330 -2.06 6.61 19.34
C PHE A 330 -2.27 8.02 19.84
N LEU A 331 -3.11 8.18 20.85
CA LEU A 331 -3.31 9.49 21.49
C LEU A 331 -2.01 10.03 22.11
N ALA A 332 -1.20 9.14 22.69
CA ALA A 332 0.09 9.48 23.29
C ALA A 332 1.19 8.51 22.81
N PRO A 333 1.79 8.74 21.62
CA PRO A 333 2.82 7.86 21.09
C PRO A 333 4.06 7.73 22.00
N THR A 334 4.34 8.73 22.83
CA THR A 334 5.44 8.68 23.83
C THR A 334 5.23 7.64 24.93
N GLY A 335 4.00 7.15 25.13
CA GLY A 335 3.68 6.10 26.08
C GLY A 335 3.92 4.68 25.55
N LEU A 336 4.28 4.52 24.27
CA LEU A 336 4.53 3.22 23.69
C LEU A 336 5.76 2.55 24.30
N THR A 337 5.67 1.25 24.57
CA THR A 337 6.80 0.47 25.10
C THR A 337 7.58 -0.18 23.98
N ARG A 338 8.91 -0.07 24.00
CA ARG A 338 9.79 -0.72 23.01
C ARG A 338 9.77 -2.24 23.20
N ALA A 339 9.50 -2.98 22.14
CA ALA A 339 9.51 -4.45 22.12
C ALA A 339 10.75 -5.04 21.40
N GLY A 340 11.76 -4.21 21.14
CA GLY A 340 12.97 -4.57 20.39
C GLY A 340 12.78 -4.54 18.87
N ASN A 341 13.89 -4.55 18.13
CA ASN A 341 13.92 -4.52 16.66
C ASN A 341 13.04 -3.44 16.00
N ASN A 342 13.05 -2.21 16.54
CA ASN A 342 12.20 -1.08 16.09
C ASN A 342 10.69 -1.36 16.15
N LYS A 343 10.25 -2.24 17.05
CA LYS A 343 8.83 -2.50 17.33
C LYS A 343 8.42 -1.87 18.65
N PHE A 344 7.14 -1.54 18.71
CA PHE A 344 6.48 -0.95 19.86
C PHE A 344 5.22 -1.76 20.19
N THR A 345 4.85 -1.80 21.46
CA THR A 345 3.58 -2.35 21.93
C THR A 345 2.79 -1.26 22.65
N GLU A 346 1.46 -1.40 22.65
CA GLU A 346 0.60 -0.53 23.43
C GLU A 346 0.89 -0.65 24.94
N SER A 347 0.62 0.42 25.66
CA SER A 347 0.68 0.49 27.11
C SER A 347 -0.51 1.27 27.64
N GLN A 348 -0.70 1.25 28.97
CA GLN A 348 -1.74 2.07 29.60
C GLN A 348 -1.54 3.58 29.35
N GLU A 349 -0.28 4.02 29.20
CA GLU A 349 0.07 5.43 28.96
C GLU A 349 -0.07 5.84 27.49
N SER A 350 0.04 4.90 26.53
CA SER A 350 -0.16 5.22 25.11
C SER A 350 -1.63 5.40 24.75
N GLY A 351 -2.53 4.78 25.52
CA GLY A 351 -3.91 4.55 25.14
C GLY A 351 -4.04 3.43 24.11
N GLN A 352 -5.28 3.18 23.68
CA GLN A 352 -5.60 2.17 22.67
C GLN A 352 -5.28 2.65 21.26
N PRO A 353 -4.87 1.75 20.34
CA PRO A 353 -4.63 2.08 18.95
C PRO A 353 -5.94 2.45 18.25
N THR A 354 -5.90 3.55 17.49
CA THR A 354 -6.95 3.88 16.52
C THR A 354 -6.50 3.38 15.17
N ILE A 355 -7.12 2.30 14.70
CA ILE A 355 -6.78 1.65 13.43
C ILE A 355 -7.64 2.24 12.31
N GLY A 356 -7.02 2.55 11.18
CA GLY A 356 -7.71 3.10 10.03
C GLY A 356 -6.93 2.91 8.73
N THR A 357 -7.51 3.41 7.66
CA THR A 357 -6.84 3.45 6.35
C THR A 357 -5.93 4.67 6.24
N PRO A 358 -4.86 4.62 5.43
CA PRO A 358 -3.99 5.77 5.19
C PRO A 358 -4.77 7.01 4.70
N ASP A 359 -4.22 8.20 4.95
CA ASP A 359 -4.81 9.50 4.59
C ASP A 359 -6.22 9.76 5.17
N THR A 360 -6.60 9.06 6.25
CA THR A 360 -7.87 9.27 6.95
C THR A 360 -7.67 9.53 8.44
N GLY A 361 -8.51 10.37 9.04
CA GLY A 361 -8.58 10.51 10.50
C GLY A 361 -7.30 11.02 11.18
N GLY A 362 -6.41 11.71 10.46
CA GLY A 362 -5.11 12.18 10.99
C GLY A 362 -3.95 11.21 10.76
N LEU A 363 -4.21 10.03 10.17
CA LEU A 363 -3.18 9.13 9.67
C LEU A 363 -2.50 9.73 8.43
N GLY A 364 -1.21 9.47 8.30
CA GLY A 364 -0.41 9.83 7.14
C GLY A 364 -0.75 9.00 5.91
N GLN A 365 -0.20 9.42 4.77
CA GLN A 365 -0.25 8.67 3.52
C GLN A 365 0.88 7.64 3.47
N ILE A 366 0.74 6.62 2.62
CA ILE A 366 1.81 5.66 2.37
C ILE A 366 2.56 6.05 1.11
N LEU A 367 3.88 5.97 1.14
CA LEU A 367 4.72 6.09 -0.04
C LEU A 367 5.26 4.71 -0.39
N GLY A 368 4.88 4.22 -1.58
CA GLY A 368 5.46 3.02 -2.16
C GLY A 368 6.93 3.23 -2.54
N GLU A 369 7.67 2.12 -2.64
CA GLU A 369 9.07 2.13 -3.11
C GLU A 369 9.93 3.13 -2.32
N SER A 370 9.71 3.23 -1.02
CA SER A 370 10.30 4.26 -0.17
C SER A 370 10.55 3.75 1.24
N LEU A 371 11.58 4.25 1.92
CA LEU A 371 11.92 3.93 3.29
C LEU A 371 12.12 5.19 4.13
N GLU A 372 11.60 5.19 5.34
CA GLU A 372 11.87 6.25 6.32
C GLU A 372 13.23 6.01 7.01
N LEU A 373 14.15 6.96 6.90
CA LEU A 373 15.44 6.92 7.59
C LEU A 373 15.30 7.30 9.07
N SER A 374 16.37 7.08 9.84
CA SER A 374 16.45 7.55 11.23
C SER A 374 16.28 9.06 11.30
N ASN A 375 15.53 9.55 12.29
CA ASN A 375 15.40 10.99 12.54
C ASN A 375 16.57 11.59 13.36
N VAL A 376 17.63 10.81 13.59
CA VAL A 376 18.81 11.26 14.33
C VAL A 376 19.77 12.05 13.44
N ASP A 377 20.00 13.32 13.78
CA ASP A 377 21.10 14.11 13.21
C ASP A 377 22.41 13.83 13.96
N ILE A 378 23.37 13.23 13.26
CA ILE A 378 24.70 12.88 13.77
C ILE A 378 25.44 14.11 14.31
N ALA A 379 25.37 15.25 13.63
CA ALA A 379 26.10 16.45 14.03
C ALA A 379 25.55 16.99 15.35
N GLN A 380 24.22 17.06 15.47
CA GLN A 380 23.55 17.47 16.72
C GLN A 380 23.80 16.47 17.86
N ALA A 381 23.80 15.16 17.56
CA ALA A 381 24.08 14.12 18.53
C ALA A 381 25.51 14.23 19.09
N PHE A 382 26.52 14.47 18.24
CA PHE A 382 27.90 14.67 18.70
C PHE A 382 28.06 15.95 19.53
N VAL A 383 27.42 17.06 19.15
CA VAL A 383 27.44 18.29 19.97
C VAL A 383 26.83 18.04 21.34
N THR A 384 25.72 17.31 21.39
CA THR A 384 25.06 16.93 22.66
C THR A 384 25.94 15.99 23.48
N MET A 385 26.59 15.01 22.84
CA MET A 385 27.56 14.12 23.50
C MET A 385 28.72 14.90 24.13
N ILE A 386 29.30 15.87 23.42
CA ILE A 386 30.39 16.71 23.95
C ILE A 386 29.91 17.51 25.17
N LYS A 387 28.70 18.10 25.12
CA LYS A 387 28.12 18.83 26.26
C LYS A 387 27.92 17.91 27.47
N THR A 388 27.36 16.72 27.25
CA THR A 388 27.13 15.73 28.33
C THR A 388 28.45 15.22 28.90
N GLN A 389 29.48 15.01 28.06
CA GLN A 389 30.82 14.63 28.49
C GLN A 389 31.48 15.72 29.34
N GLN A 390 31.36 17.00 28.94
CA GLN A 390 31.84 18.13 29.73
C GLN A 390 31.11 18.23 31.08
N ALA A 391 29.80 18.01 31.09
CA ALA A 391 29.00 17.97 32.32
C ALA A 391 29.43 16.82 33.25
N TYR A 392 29.66 15.63 32.71
CA TYR A 392 30.20 14.48 33.45
C TYR A 392 31.58 14.79 34.06
N GLN A 393 32.50 15.39 33.29
CA GLN A 393 33.81 15.79 33.79
C GLN A 393 33.73 16.88 34.87
N ALA A 394 32.79 17.82 34.75
CA ALA A 394 32.53 18.83 35.79
C ALA A 394 32.03 18.19 37.09
N SER A 395 31.07 17.26 37.01
CA SER A 395 30.59 16.50 38.17
C SER A 395 31.69 15.66 38.82
N ALA A 396 32.57 15.03 38.03
CA ALA A 396 33.72 14.29 38.54
C ALA A 396 34.71 15.21 39.28
N ARG A 397 35.00 16.40 38.74
CA ARG A 397 35.86 17.39 39.40
C ARG A 397 35.28 17.88 40.73
N LEU A 398 33.95 18.01 40.84
CA LEU A 398 33.30 18.36 42.12
C LEU A 398 33.57 17.30 43.20
N VAL A 399 33.52 16.02 42.82
CA VAL A 399 33.82 14.90 43.73
C VAL A 399 35.28 14.97 44.18
N THR A 400 36.24 15.13 43.25
CA THR A 400 37.66 15.20 43.63
C THR A 400 37.96 16.40 44.51
N THR A 401 37.41 17.59 44.21
CA THR A 401 37.62 18.77 45.06
C THR A 401 37.01 18.62 46.45
N THR A 402 35.88 17.90 46.56
CA THR A 402 35.26 17.63 47.87
C THR A 402 36.09 16.62 48.67
N ASP A 403 36.64 15.61 48.01
CA ASP A 403 37.54 14.63 48.62
C ASP A 403 38.83 15.28 49.15
N ASP A 404 39.44 16.18 48.36
CA ASP A 404 40.61 16.96 48.79
C ASP A 404 40.31 17.79 50.05
N LEU A 405 39.15 18.47 50.09
CA LEU A 405 38.72 19.26 51.25
C LEU A 405 38.41 18.40 52.48
N LEU A 406 37.84 17.21 52.29
CA LEU A 406 37.60 16.26 53.38
C LEU A 406 38.91 15.73 53.95
N SER A 407 39.88 15.41 53.08
CA SER A 407 41.23 14.98 53.48
C SER A 407 41.93 16.08 54.29
N GLU A 408 41.89 17.33 53.83
CA GLU A 408 42.46 18.47 54.56
C GLU A 408 41.78 18.69 55.92
N ALA A 409 40.44 18.60 55.96
CA ALA A 409 39.68 18.72 57.21
C ALA A 409 40.03 17.62 58.22
N VAL A 410 40.27 16.39 57.76
CA VAL A 410 40.73 15.28 58.62
C VAL A 410 42.14 15.54 59.14
N ASN A 411 43.04 16.07 58.31
CA ASN A 411 44.40 16.41 58.70
C ASN A 411 44.46 17.57 59.72
N LEU A 412 43.49 18.48 59.70
CA LEU A 412 43.35 19.59 60.65
C LEU A 412 43.00 19.16 62.09
N VAL A 413 42.49 17.93 62.26
CA VAL A 413 42.10 17.37 63.57
C VAL A 413 43.22 16.51 64.19
N ARG A 414 44.28 16.19 63.44
CA ARG A 414 45.51 15.56 63.96
C ARG A 414 46.51 16.60 64.40
#